data_AF-A0A674BQ97-F1
#
_entry.id   AF-A0A674BQ97-F1
#
_cell.length_a   1.000
_cell.length_b   1.000
_cell.length_c   1.000
_cell.angle_alpha   90.00
_cell.angle_beta   90.00
_cell.angle_gamma   90.00
#
_symmetry.space_group_name_H-M   'P 1'
#
loop_
_entity.id
_entity.type
_entity.pdbx_description
1 polymer ?
#
loop_
_entity_poly.entity_id
_entity_poly.type
_entity_poly.pdbx_seq_one_letter_code
_entity_poly.pdbx_strand_id
1 'polypeptide(L)'
;MNCLSSDHRLLPYPLMRTPFQMTSILLGYVFFSLYAGPRLMLHRKPYHLKTAMIVYNFSMVFLNAVLVYEFLMSGWGTTFTWRCDLCDYSSSPQALRMVRVAWWFYFSKFIELLDTLFFVLRKKHSQITFLHVFHHSFMPFTWWWGMTIAPAGGMSSFHAMVNACVHVIMYTYYGLSAAGPRFQKYLWWKKYMTAIQLIQFVLISLHISQYYFMEKCDFQVPMFIHLIWMYGTFFFILFSNFWIQAYIKGKRLPTATKEAKHKQNGVTNGHTNGITIGKISVVPNGKQVENGNGTTAHRVNGHNQLGKVKEV
;
A
#
# COMPACT_ATOMS: atom_id res chain seq x y z
N MET A 1 41.40 -1.78 -9.34
CA MET A 1 40.52 -2.64 -8.53
C MET A 1 39.17 -2.71 -9.24
N ASN A 2 38.74 -3.91 -9.64
CA ASN A 2 37.55 -4.11 -10.48
C ASN A 2 36.27 -3.94 -9.65
N CYS A 3 35.65 -2.75 -9.63
CA CYS A 3 34.39 -2.43 -8.94
C CYS A 3 33.12 -3.06 -9.56
N LEU A 4 33.24 -4.24 -10.17
CA LEU A 4 32.13 -4.97 -10.81
C LEU A 4 32.06 -6.44 -10.38
N SER A 5 32.76 -6.81 -9.31
CA SER A 5 32.62 -8.13 -8.70
C SER A 5 31.35 -8.18 -7.85
N SER A 6 30.38 -9.00 -8.25
CA SER A 6 29.17 -9.20 -7.46
C SER A 6 29.51 -9.65 -6.04
N ASP A 7 28.76 -9.17 -5.04
CA ASP A 7 29.00 -9.57 -3.64
C ASP A 7 28.85 -11.09 -3.48
N HIS A 8 29.99 -11.77 -3.33
CA HIS A 8 30.06 -13.23 -3.27
C HIS A 8 29.23 -13.82 -2.11
N ARG A 9 28.96 -13.02 -1.06
CA ARG A 9 28.15 -13.42 0.11
C ARG A 9 26.69 -13.71 -0.27
N LEU A 10 26.22 -13.22 -1.42
CA LEU A 10 24.85 -13.41 -1.90
C LEU A 10 24.68 -14.63 -2.81
N LEU A 11 25.76 -15.20 -3.36
CA LEU A 11 25.71 -16.34 -4.30
C LEU A 11 24.98 -17.60 -3.79
N PRO A 12 25.04 -17.95 -2.48
CA PRO A 12 24.31 -19.10 -1.97
C PRO A 12 22.78 -18.90 -1.95
N TYR A 13 22.31 -17.65 -1.99
CA TYR A 13 20.90 -17.35 -1.86
C TYR A 13 20.13 -17.56 -3.18
N PRO A 14 18.89 -18.06 -3.13
CA PRO A 14 18.04 -18.19 -4.31
C PRO A 14 17.89 -16.86 -5.07
N LEU A 15 17.78 -16.95 -6.40
CA LEU A 15 17.62 -15.82 -7.33
C LEU A 15 18.83 -14.86 -7.44
N MET A 16 19.93 -15.09 -6.71
CA MET A 16 21.09 -14.17 -6.71
C MET A 16 22.21 -14.54 -7.68
N ARG A 17 22.19 -15.74 -8.27
CA ARG A 17 23.27 -16.20 -9.17
C ARG A 17 23.31 -15.47 -10.51
N THR A 18 22.15 -15.24 -11.10
CA THR A 18 22.03 -14.63 -12.44
C THR A 18 20.75 -13.79 -12.49
N PRO A 19 20.71 -12.72 -13.31
CA PRO A 19 19.51 -11.89 -13.45
C PRO A 19 18.42 -12.60 -14.27
N PHE A 20 18.74 -13.70 -14.96
CA PHE A 20 17.83 -14.40 -15.84
C PHE A 20 16.60 -14.92 -15.10
N GLN A 21 16.79 -15.60 -13.97
CA GLN A 21 15.69 -16.17 -13.19
C GLN A 21 14.71 -15.10 -12.72
N MET A 22 15.24 -14.01 -12.16
CA MET A 22 14.45 -12.86 -11.76
C MET A 22 13.68 -12.26 -12.94
N THR A 23 14.37 -12.00 -14.05
CA THR A 23 13.79 -11.36 -15.23
C THR A 23 12.68 -12.22 -15.83
N SER A 24 12.87 -13.54 -15.92
CA SER A 24 11.84 -14.47 -16.39
C SER A 24 10.59 -14.44 -15.51
N ILE A 25 10.75 -14.42 -14.18
CA ILE A 25 9.62 -14.32 -13.25
C ILE A 25 8.86 -13.01 -13.46
N LEU A 26 9.56 -11.89 -13.60
CA LEU A 26 8.92 -10.57 -13.76
C LEU A 26 8.24 -10.40 -15.12
N LEU A 27 8.84 -10.90 -16.20
CA LEU A 27 8.21 -10.92 -17.53
C LEU A 27 6.95 -11.79 -17.50
N GLY A 28 7.03 -12.97 -16.88
CA GLY A 28 5.87 -13.84 -16.65
C GLY A 28 4.79 -13.15 -15.83
N TYR A 29 5.16 -12.43 -14.78
CA TYR A 29 4.24 -11.65 -13.93
C TYR A 29 3.53 -10.54 -14.72
N VAL A 30 4.24 -9.74 -15.51
CA VAL A 30 3.65 -8.66 -16.32
C VAL A 30 2.71 -9.24 -17.36
N PHE A 31 3.17 -10.27 -18.10
CA PHE A 31 2.36 -10.97 -19.09
C PHE A 31 1.08 -11.57 -18.46
N PHE A 32 1.21 -12.23 -17.31
CA PHE A 32 0.06 -12.78 -16.60
C PHE A 32 -0.90 -11.68 -16.13
N SER A 33 -0.38 -10.62 -15.52
CA SER A 33 -1.19 -9.57 -14.89
C SER A 33 -1.99 -8.75 -15.89
N LEU A 34 -1.39 -8.44 -17.05
CA LEU A 34 -1.99 -7.56 -18.05
C LEU A 34 -2.76 -8.32 -19.14
N TYR A 35 -2.37 -9.56 -19.43
CA TYR A 35 -2.89 -10.29 -20.60
C TYR A 35 -3.49 -11.65 -20.25
N ALA A 36 -2.66 -12.61 -19.81
CA ALA A 36 -3.11 -14.00 -19.69
C ALA A 36 -4.17 -14.18 -18.60
N GLY A 37 -3.93 -13.62 -17.41
CA GLY A 37 -4.82 -13.69 -16.25
C GLY A 37 -6.22 -13.13 -16.54
N PRO A 38 -6.35 -11.87 -17.00
CA PRO A 38 -7.64 -11.30 -17.39
C PRO A 38 -8.38 -12.13 -18.44
N ARG A 39 -7.66 -12.64 -19.46
CA ARG A 39 -8.26 -13.48 -20.51
C ARG A 39 -8.76 -14.82 -19.98
N LEU A 40 -7.98 -15.51 -19.15
CA LEU A 40 -8.39 -16.76 -18.50
C LEU A 40 -9.62 -16.57 -17.61
N MET A 41 -9.77 -15.38 -17.03
CA MET A 41 -10.89 -15.04 -16.15
C MET A 41 -12.13 -14.52 -16.90
N LEU A 42 -12.07 -14.21 -18.20
CA LEU A 42 -13.20 -13.66 -18.97
C LEU A 42 -14.48 -14.47 -18.76
N HIS A 43 -14.41 -15.78 -19.03
CA HIS A 43 -15.53 -16.71 -18.95
C HIS A 43 -15.67 -17.43 -17.60
N ARG A 44 -14.89 -17.04 -16.58
CA ARG A 44 -14.95 -17.63 -15.23
C ARG A 44 -15.60 -16.67 -14.23
N LYS A 45 -16.28 -17.23 -13.24
CA LYS A 45 -16.78 -16.46 -12.08
C LYS A 45 -15.58 -16.06 -11.18
N PRO A 46 -15.63 -14.91 -10.49
CA PRO A 46 -14.57 -14.50 -9.58
C PRO A 46 -14.44 -15.52 -8.42
N TYR A 47 -13.22 -15.88 -8.06
CA TYR A 47 -12.96 -16.85 -7.00
C TYR A 47 -13.20 -16.25 -5.60
N HIS A 48 -13.75 -17.08 -4.69
CA HIS A 48 -13.96 -16.73 -3.28
C HIS A 48 -12.72 -17.05 -2.43
N LEU A 49 -11.69 -16.22 -2.53
CA LEU A 49 -10.38 -16.45 -1.90
C LEU A 49 -10.25 -15.81 -0.50
N LYS A 50 -11.33 -15.73 0.28
CA LYS A 50 -11.35 -14.98 1.55
C LYS A 50 -10.29 -15.50 2.53
N THR A 51 -10.30 -16.79 2.85
CA THR A 51 -9.37 -17.40 3.82
C THR A 51 -7.94 -17.30 3.34
N ALA A 52 -7.69 -17.59 2.06
CA ALA A 52 -6.36 -17.48 1.45
C ALA A 52 -5.80 -16.06 1.57
N MET A 53 -6.61 -15.04 1.29
CA MET A 53 -6.19 -13.64 1.46
C MET A 53 -5.92 -13.29 2.92
N ILE A 54 -6.73 -13.75 3.87
CA ILE A 54 -6.51 -13.48 5.29
C ILE A 54 -5.16 -14.07 5.72
N VAL A 55 -4.93 -15.36 5.45
CA VAL A 55 -3.68 -16.05 5.78
C VAL A 55 -2.49 -15.36 5.13
N TYR A 56 -2.59 -15.05 3.84
CA TYR A 56 -1.53 -14.36 3.11
C TYR A 56 -1.21 -12.98 3.71
N ASN A 57 -2.21 -12.13 3.93
CA ASN A 57 -1.98 -10.79 4.45
C ASN A 57 -1.35 -10.83 5.85
N PHE A 58 -1.84 -11.69 6.75
CA PHE A 58 -1.23 -11.83 8.09
C PHE A 58 0.16 -12.47 8.05
N SER A 59 0.44 -13.38 7.11
CA SER A 59 1.79 -13.90 6.89
C SER A 59 2.73 -12.78 6.42
N MET A 60 2.25 -11.88 5.56
CA MET A 60 3.01 -10.70 5.12
C MET A 60 3.23 -9.68 6.24
N VAL A 61 2.26 -9.50 7.14
CA VAL A 61 2.45 -8.69 8.36
C VAL A 61 3.58 -9.28 9.21
N PHE A 62 3.55 -10.59 9.48
CA PHE A 62 4.59 -11.27 10.25
C PHE A 62 5.97 -11.15 9.58
N LEU A 63 6.04 -11.46 8.28
CA LEU A 63 7.29 -11.35 7.51
C LEU A 63 7.87 -9.93 7.58
N ASN A 64 7.06 -8.90 7.35
CA ASN A 64 7.54 -7.52 7.40
C ASN A 64 7.92 -7.09 8.82
N ALA A 65 7.24 -7.57 9.86
CA ALA A 65 7.62 -7.30 11.24
C ALA A 65 8.98 -7.92 11.58
N VAL A 66 9.24 -9.14 11.12
CA VAL A 66 10.56 -9.79 11.24
C VAL A 66 11.62 -9.00 10.46
N LEU A 67 11.33 -8.55 9.24
CA LEU A 67 12.25 -7.72 8.46
C LEU A 67 12.61 -6.41 9.18
N VAL A 68 11.64 -5.73 9.77
CA VAL A 68 11.89 -4.52 10.56
C VAL A 68 12.82 -4.82 11.72
N TYR A 69 12.53 -5.85 12.50
CA TYR A 69 13.38 -6.28 13.61
C TYR A 69 14.81 -6.61 13.15
N GLU A 70 14.94 -7.38 12.06
CA GLU A 70 16.24 -7.77 11.52
C GLU A 70 17.02 -6.57 10.98
N PHE A 71 16.39 -5.59 10.32
CA PHE A 71 17.07 -4.36 9.89
C PHE A 71 17.55 -3.52 11.08
N LEU A 72 16.72 -3.38 12.13
CA LEU A 72 17.10 -2.70 13.36
C LEU A 72 18.31 -3.38 14.01
N MET A 73 18.26 -4.70 14.19
CA MET A 73 19.33 -5.45 14.85
C MET A 73 20.57 -5.70 13.97
N SER A 74 20.49 -5.42 12.67
CA SER A 74 21.64 -5.51 11.75
C SER A 74 22.45 -4.22 11.67
N GLY A 75 21.96 -3.11 12.23
CA GLY A 75 22.69 -1.85 12.25
C GLY A 75 21.86 -0.66 12.71
N TRP A 76 20.65 -0.49 12.18
CA TRP A 76 19.83 0.71 12.37
C TRP A 76 19.47 1.01 13.83
N GLY A 77 19.28 -0.01 14.65
CA GLY A 77 18.99 0.12 16.08
C GLY A 77 20.21 -0.08 16.99
N THR A 78 21.41 -0.33 16.43
CA THR A 78 22.59 -0.74 17.21
C THR A 78 23.83 0.11 16.92
N THR A 79 24.30 0.14 15.68
CA THR A 79 25.63 0.66 15.31
C THR A 79 25.58 1.81 14.32
N PHE A 80 24.47 1.98 13.58
CA PHE A 80 24.33 3.01 12.57
C PHE A 80 24.03 4.37 13.20
N THR A 81 24.57 5.41 12.57
CA THR A 81 24.50 6.81 12.99
C THR A 81 23.31 7.58 12.41
N TRP A 82 22.53 6.94 11.53
CA TRP A 82 21.40 7.55 10.80
C TRP A 82 21.83 8.70 9.87
N ARG A 83 23.07 8.61 9.38
CA ARG A 83 23.70 9.61 8.50
C ARG A 83 24.50 8.89 7.41
N CYS A 84 25.82 9.09 7.36
CA CYS A 84 26.71 8.42 6.43
C CYS A 84 27.13 7.06 6.98
N ASP A 85 26.19 6.11 6.96
CA ASP A 85 26.48 4.73 7.33
C ASP A 85 27.00 3.98 6.09
N LEU A 86 28.27 3.56 6.17
CA LEU A 86 28.95 2.87 5.07
C LEU A 86 28.49 1.42 4.95
N CYS A 87 28.68 0.83 3.77
CA CYS A 87 28.47 -0.61 3.60
C CYS A 87 29.62 -1.39 4.26
N ASP A 88 29.29 -2.44 5.02
CA ASP A 88 30.27 -3.35 5.61
C ASP A 88 30.51 -4.56 4.68
N TYR A 89 31.73 -4.66 4.17
CA TYR A 89 32.19 -5.74 3.28
C TYR A 89 32.74 -6.96 4.04
N SER A 90 32.87 -6.86 5.36
CA SER A 90 33.41 -7.94 6.17
C SER A 90 32.49 -9.16 6.21
N SER A 91 33.05 -10.28 6.67
CA SER A 91 32.27 -11.48 7.03
C SER A 91 31.89 -11.48 8.51
N SER A 92 31.78 -10.30 9.13
CA SER A 92 31.35 -10.20 10.52
C SER A 92 29.91 -10.73 10.66
N PRO A 93 29.54 -11.28 11.84
CA PRO A 93 28.17 -11.75 12.07
C PRO A 93 27.12 -10.66 11.80
N GLN A 94 27.44 -9.40 12.08
CA GLN A 94 26.55 -8.27 11.84
C GLN A 94 26.40 -7.95 10.34
N ALA A 95 27.51 -7.90 9.58
CA ALA A 95 27.45 -7.69 8.14
C ALA A 95 26.68 -8.80 7.43
N LEU A 96 26.92 -10.07 7.80
CA LEU A 96 26.19 -11.21 7.24
C LEU A 96 24.70 -11.19 7.60
N ARG A 97 24.34 -10.66 8.78
CA ARG A 97 22.95 -10.43 9.16
C ARG A 97 22.29 -9.39 8.25
N MET A 98 22.97 -8.27 7.99
CA MET A 98 22.50 -7.23 7.05
C MET A 98 22.29 -7.78 5.63
N VAL A 99 23.24 -8.57 5.13
CA VAL A 99 23.13 -9.24 3.82
C VAL A 99 21.92 -10.18 3.79
N ARG A 100 21.71 -10.95 4.86
CA ARG A 100 20.58 -11.89 4.96
C ARG A 100 19.23 -11.17 4.98
N VAL A 101 19.08 -10.10 5.77
CA VAL A 101 17.81 -9.35 5.83
C VAL A 101 17.54 -8.61 4.52
N ALA A 102 18.56 -8.08 3.86
CA ALA A 102 18.41 -7.48 2.53
C ALA A 102 17.92 -8.52 1.51
N TRP A 103 18.44 -9.75 1.55
CA TRP A 103 17.93 -10.84 0.71
C TRP A 103 16.50 -11.23 1.05
N TRP A 104 16.13 -11.36 2.33
CA TRP A 104 14.74 -11.64 2.70
C TRP A 104 13.79 -10.52 2.27
N PHE A 105 14.23 -9.26 2.33
CA PHE A 105 13.48 -8.12 1.82
C PHE A 105 13.31 -8.22 0.30
N TYR A 106 14.36 -8.50 -0.45
CA TYR A 106 14.28 -8.74 -1.88
C TYR A 106 13.34 -9.90 -2.22
N PHE A 107 13.47 -11.04 -1.54
CA PHE A 107 12.63 -12.22 -1.74
C PHE A 107 11.15 -11.92 -1.44
N SER A 108 10.87 -11.11 -0.41
CA SER A 108 9.52 -10.67 -0.08
C SER A 108 8.83 -9.98 -1.25
N LYS A 109 9.56 -9.21 -2.08
CA LYS A 109 8.96 -8.52 -3.25
C LYS A 109 8.38 -9.51 -4.27
N PHE A 110 8.91 -10.74 -4.37
CA PHE A 110 8.31 -11.79 -5.20
C PHE A 110 7.05 -12.38 -4.59
N ILE A 111 7.02 -12.52 -3.26
CA ILE A 111 5.82 -12.96 -2.54
C ILE A 111 4.70 -11.93 -2.74
N GLU A 112 5.03 -10.64 -2.74
CA GLU A 112 4.09 -9.54 -2.98
C GLU A 112 3.45 -9.56 -4.38
N LEU A 113 4.05 -10.26 -5.36
CA LEU A 113 3.41 -10.45 -6.68
C LEU A 113 2.08 -11.21 -6.59
N LEU A 114 1.87 -11.97 -5.51
CA LEU A 114 0.61 -12.63 -5.22
C LEU A 114 -0.54 -11.63 -5.00
N ASP A 115 -0.28 -10.38 -4.64
CA ASP A 115 -1.29 -9.32 -4.55
C ASP A 115 -2.05 -9.18 -5.88
N THR A 116 -1.30 -9.11 -6.98
CA THR A 116 -1.87 -9.00 -8.33
C THR A 116 -2.58 -10.29 -8.74
N LEU A 117 -2.05 -11.46 -8.34
CA LEU A 117 -2.73 -12.73 -8.55
C LEU A 117 -4.12 -12.74 -7.90
N PHE A 118 -4.24 -12.28 -6.65
CA PHE A 118 -5.54 -12.15 -5.97
C PHE A 118 -6.45 -11.16 -6.69
N PHE A 119 -5.93 -10.04 -7.21
CA PHE A 119 -6.75 -9.09 -7.98
C PHE A 119 -7.29 -9.69 -9.28
N VAL A 120 -6.46 -10.42 -10.03
CA VAL A 120 -6.85 -11.12 -11.27
C VAL A 120 -7.93 -12.16 -10.97
N LEU A 121 -7.68 -13.07 -10.03
CA LEU A 121 -8.59 -14.18 -9.71
C LEU A 121 -9.94 -13.71 -9.13
N ARG A 122 -9.98 -12.52 -8.53
CA ARG A 122 -11.22 -11.90 -8.01
C ARG A 122 -11.89 -10.96 -9.01
N LYS A 123 -11.37 -10.85 -10.24
CA LYS A 123 -11.82 -9.92 -11.29
C LYS A 123 -11.85 -8.46 -10.80
N LYS A 124 -10.88 -8.08 -9.97
CA LYS A 124 -10.71 -6.70 -9.44
C LYS A 124 -9.74 -5.89 -10.30
N HIS A 125 -9.99 -5.85 -11.61
CA HIS A 125 -9.11 -5.19 -12.58
C HIS A 125 -8.88 -3.70 -12.30
N SER A 126 -9.82 -3.01 -11.64
CA SER A 126 -9.63 -1.62 -11.21
C SER A 126 -8.47 -1.45 -10.20
N GLN A 127 -8.05 -2.51 -9.50
CA GLN A 127 -6.90 -2.48 -8.60
C GLN A 127 -5.57 -2.70 -9.33
N ILE A 128 -5.59 -3.31 -10.52
CA ILE A 128 -4.41 -3.54 -11.37
C ILE A 128 -4.13 -2.25 -12.17
N THR A 129 -3.60 -1.24 -11.48
CA THR A 129 -3.25 0.04 -12.11
C THR A 129 -1.82 0.02 -12.66
N PHE A 130 -1.48 0.98 -13.52
CA PHE A 130 -0.10 1.21 -13.94
C PHE A 130 0.84 1.35 -12.73
N LEU A 131 0.46 2.16 -11.73
CA LEU A 131 1.22 2.33 -10.49
C LEU A 131 1.51 0.99 -9.81
N HIS A 132 0.50 0.14 -9.66
CA HIS A 132 0.62 -1.16 -9.01
C HIS A 132 1.58 -2.07 -9.77
N VAL A 133 1.34 -2.27 -11.07
CA VAL A 133 2.14 -3.20 -11.89
C VAL A 133 3.56 -2.68 -12.05
N PHE A 134 3.74 -1.38 -12.28
CA PHE A 134 5.06 -0.75 -12.37
C PHE A 134 5.85 -0.95 -11.08
N HIS A 135 5.26 -0.61 -9.92
CA HIS A 135 5.89 -0.81 -8.62
C HIS A 135 6.31 -2.28 -8.40
N HIS A 136 5.38 -3.21 -8.51
CA HIS A 136 5.66 -4.63 -8.24
C HIS A 136 6.60 -5.28 -9.28
N SER A 137 6.73 -4.74 -10.49
CA SER A 137 7.72 -5.23 -11.46
C SER A 137 9.10 -4.63 -11.23
N PHE A 138 9.14 -3.31 -11.01
CA PHE A 138 10.38 -2.56 -11.05
C PHE A 138 11.13 -2.56 -9.72
N MET A 139 10.42 -2.68 -8.58
CA MET A 139 11.05 -2.81 -7.27
C MET A 139 11.96 -4.05 -7.16
N PRO A 140 11.50 -5.29 -7.40
CA PRO A 140 12.39 -6.45 -7.36
C PRO A 140 13.50 -6.36 -8.42
N PHE A 141 13.23 -5.80 -9.61
CA PHE A 141 14.25 -5.63 -10.64
C PHE A 141 15.43 -4.79 -10.18
N THR A 142 15.15 -3.61 -9.62
CA THR A 142 16.18 -2.66 -9.20
C THR A 142 16.91 -3.14 -7.94
N TRP A 143 16.21 -3.83 -7.04
CA TRP A 143 16.80 -4.43 -5.84
C TRP A 143 17.85 -5.49 -6.15
N TRP A 144 17.65 -6.32 -7.17
CA TRP A 144 18.64 -7.33 -7.56
C TRP A 144 19.95 -6.68 -7.98
N TRP A 145 19.89 -5.63 -8.81
CA TRP A 145 21.07 -4.86 -9.20
C TRP A 145 21.69 -4.11 -8.02
N GLY A 146 20.86 -3.55 -7.14
CA GLY A 146 21.29 -2.91 -5.90
C GLY A 146 22.13 -3.82 -5.02
N MET A 147 21.66 -5.05 -4.79
CA MET A 147 22.35 -6.00 -3.93
C MET A 147 23.54 -6.70 -4.59
N THR A 148 23.53 -6.86 -5.92
CA THR A 148 24.62 -7.54 -6.62
C THR A 148 25.78 -6.59 -6.90
N ILE A 149 25.52 -5.34 -7.27
CA ILE A 149 26.57 -4.36 -7.61
C ILE A 149 27.05 -3.63 -6.35
N ALA A 150 26.17 -3.32 -5.40
CA ALA A 150 26.56 -2.76 -4.12
C ALA A 150 26.36 -3.79 -3.00
N PRO A 151 27.24 -3.81 -1.99
CA PRO A 151 27.01 -4.65 -0.83
C PRO A 151 25.75 -4.21 -0.12
N ALA A 152 24.98 -5.19 0.32
CA ALA A 152 23.78 -4.95 1.10
C ALA A 152 24.11 -4.18 2.39
N GLY A 153 23.43 -3.04 2.60
CA GLY A 153 23.49 -2.31 3.86
C GLY A 153 23.78 -0.82 3.73
N GLY A 154 24.39 -0.28 4.79
CA GLY A 154 24.68 1.15 4.95
C GLY A 154 23.43 2.02 4.88
N MET A 155 23.64 3.31 4.61
CA MET A 155 22.59 4.33 4.51
C MET A 155 21.55 4.01 3.43
N SER A 156 21.95 3.26 2.40
CA SER A 156 21.07 2.83 1.31
C SER A 156 19.95 1.90 1.79
N SER A 157 20.17 1.11 2.84
CA SER A 157 19.20 0.15 3.36
C SER A 157 18.03 0.79 4.16
N PHE A 158 18.11 2.09 4.44
CA PHE A 158 17.09 2.82 5.21
C PHE A 158 15.69 2.68 4.60
N HIS A 159 15.61 2.81 3.27
CA HIS A 159 14.34 2.76 2.55
C HIS A 159 13.65 1.40 2.68
N ALA A 160 14.43 0.32 2.80
CA ALA A 160 13.92 -1.03 2.97
C ALA A 160 13.29 -1.21 4.35
N MET A 161 13.98 -0.72 5.39
CA MET A 161 13.47 -0.74 6.77
C MET A 161 12.16 0.05 6.88
N VAL A 162 12.13 1.29 6.37
CA VAL A 162 10.91 2.12 6.40
C VAL A 162 9.80 1.49 5.57
N ASN A 163 10.12 0.91 4.41
CA ASN A 163 9.12 0.20 3.59
C ASN A 163 8.52 -0.99 4.33
N ALA A 164 9.34 -1.81 4.99
CA ALA A 164 8.86 -2.93 5.79
C ALA A 164 7.93 -2.45 6.92
N CYS A 165 8.28 -1.35 7.62
CA CYS A 165 7.40 -0.73 8.63
C CYS A 165 6.03 -0.36 8.05
N VAL A 166 5.99 0.31 6.90
CA VAL A 166 4.73 0.69 6.25
C VAL A 166 3.98 -0.54 5.74
N HIS A 167 4.67 -1.56 5.26
CA HIS A 167 4.07 -2.81 4.78
C HIS A 167 3.41 -3.59 5.93
N VAL A 168 3.94 -3.58 7.15
CA VAL A 168 3.23 -4.11 8.33
C VAL A 168 1.85 -3.46 8.47
N ILE A 169 1.79 -2.14 8.36
CA ILE A 169 0.53 -1.38 8.51
C ILE A 169 -0.41 -1.63 7.33
N MET A 170 0.12 -1.61 6.10
CA MET A 170 -0.65 -1.83 4.86
C MET A 170 -1.26 -3.24 4.81
N TYR A 171 -0.48 -4.28 5.08
CA TYR A 171 -0.97 -5.67 5.06
C TYR A 171 -1.92 -5.94 6.23
N THR A 172 -1.74 -5.27 7.38
CA THR A 172 -2.73 -5.33 8.47
C THR A 172 -4.07 -4.77 8.00
N TYR A 173 -4.06 -3.61 7.32
CA TYR A 173 -5.27 -3.04 6.73
C TYR A 173 -5.93 -4.00 5.74
N TYR A 174 -5.15 -4.61 4.83
CA TYR A 174 -5.68 -5.56 3.85
C TYR A 174 -6.21 -6.85 4.48
N GLY A 175 -5.52 -7.43 5.46
CA GLY A 175 -5.98 -8.59 6.22
C GLY A 175 -7.31 -8.33 6.93
N LEU A 176 -7.44 -7.20 7.62
CA LEU A 176 -8.69 -6.78 8.26
C LEU A 176 -9.80 -6.50 7.22
N SER A 177 -9.45 -5.93 6.06
CA SER A 177 -10.43 -5.69 5.00
C SER A 177 -10.95 -6.99 4.38
N ALA A 178 -10.13 -8.05 4.34
CA ALA A 178 -10.49 -9.38 3.85
C ALA A 178 -11.33 -10.18 4.88
N ALA A 179 -11.17 -9.91 6.18
CA ALA A 179 -11.92 -10.58 7.25
C ALA A 179 -13.45 -10.36 7.18
N GLY A 180 -13.90 -9.32 6.46
CA GLY A 180 -15.29 -9.15 6.02
C GLY A 180 -15.96 -7.88 6.55
N PRO A 181 -17.28 -7.71 6.29
CA PRO A 181 -18.02 -6.47 6.60
C PRO A 181 -17.98 -6.06 8.08
N ARG A 182 -17.91 -7.05 8.98
CA ARG A 182 -17.79 -6.82 10.44
C ARG A 182 -16.56 -6.00 10.81
N PHE A 183 -15.45 -6.15 10.08
CA PHE A 183 -14.20 -5.41 10.32
C PHE A 183 -14.10 -4.16 9.44
N GLN A 184 -14.62 -4.21 8.20
CA GLN A 184 -14.57 -3.09 7.27
C GLN A 184 -15.20 -1.80 7.80
N LYS A 185 -16.23 -1.90 8.66
CA LYS A 185 -16.85 -0.73 9.30
C LYS A 185 -15.88 0.08 10.18
N TYR A 186 -14.85 -0.56 10.72
CA TYR A 186 -13.83 0.10 11.55
C TYR A 186 -12.65 0.64 10.73
N LEU A 187 -12.58 0.36 9.43
CA LEU A 187 -11.47 0.76 8.53
C LEU A 187 -11.67 2.16 7.93
N TRP A 188 -12.09 3.13 8.75
CA TRP A 188 -12.29 4.52 8.35
C TRP A 188 -10.98 5.22 7.95
N TRP A 189 -9.84 4.72 8.44
CA TRP A 189 -8.51 5.30 8.25
C TRP A 189 -7.83 4.93 6.92
N LYS A 190 -8.59 4.45 5.92
CA LYS A 190 -8.09 4.18 4.56
C LYS A 190 -7.34 5.36 3.95
N LYS A 191 -7.75 6.60 4.25
CA LYS A 191 -7.07 7.81 3.76
C LYS A 191 -5.67 7.95 4.37
N TYR A 192 -5.51 7.63 5.65
CA TYR A 192 -4.22 7.70 6.34
C TYR A 192 -3.22 6.66 5.81
N MET A 193 -3.68 5.57 5.19
CA MET A 193 -2.78 4.62 4.52
C MET A 193 -1.98 5.24 3.38
N THR A 194 -2.67 5.88 2.45
CA THR A 194 -1.97 6.57 1.37
C THR A 194 -1.13 7.74 1.90
N ALA A 195 -1.54 8.38 3.00
CA ALA A 195 -0.77 9.44 3.63
C ALA A 195 0.54 8.91 4.24
N ILE A 196 0.50 7.78 4.95
CA ILE A 196 1.70 7.14 5.52
C ILE A 196 2.66 6.69 4.41
N GLN A 197 2.15 6.18 3.28
CA GLN A 197 2.99 5.85 2.12
C GLN A 197 3.66 7.10 1.52
N LEU A 198 2.95 8.22 1.41
CA LEU A 198 3.53 9.49 0.97
C LEU A 198 4.60 10.01 1.94
N ILE A 199 4.33 9.96 3.24
CA ILE A 199 5.28 10.33 4.30
C ILE A 199 6.53 9.46 4.22
N GLN A 200 6.39 8.14 3.97
CA GLN A 200 7.53 7.25 3.75
C GLN A 200 8.44 7.77 2.63
N PHE A 201 7.90 8.14 1.47
CA PHE A 201 8.73 8.65 0.36
C PHE A 201 9.45 9.94 0.74
N VAL A 202 8.78 10.84 1.47
CA VAL A 202 9.40 12.07 1.99
C VAL A 202 10.54 11.74 2.96
N LEU A 203 10.30 10.87 3.94
CA LEU A 203 11.32 10.48 4.94
C LEU A 203 12.54 9.83 4.28
N ILE A 204 12.32 8.92 3.33
CA ILE A 204 13.40 8.29 2.56
C ILE A 204 14.18 9.32 1.75
N SER A 205 13.47 10.25 1.10
CA SER A 205 14.09 11.29 0.27
C SER A 205 14.90 12.27 1.12
N LEU A 206 14.42 12.63 2.31
CA LEU A 206 15.15 13.49 3.25
C LEU A 206 16.41 12.79 3.76
N HIS A 207 16.31 11.53 4.19
CA HIS A 207 17.44 10.75 4.67
C HIS A 207 18.53 10.61 3.60
N ILE A 208 18.16 10.19 2.39
CA ILE A 208 19.13 10.01 1.30
C ILE A 208 19.72 11.35 0.85
N SER A 209 18.98 12.46 0.98
CA SER A 209 19.47 13.79 0.61
C SER A 209 20.59 14.29 1.54
N GLN A 210 20.71 13.75 2.76
CA GLN A 210 21.79 14.10 3.68
C GLN A 210 23.17 13.85 3.03
N TYR A 211 23.28 12.87 2.12
CA TYR A 211 24.51 12.62 1.35
C TYR A 211 25.05 13.86 0.64
N TYR A 212 24.18 14.69 0.06
CA TYR A 212 24.59 15.88 -0.69
C TYR A 212 25.02 17.05 0.20
N PHE A 213 24.64 17.04 1.48
CA PHE A 213 24.93 18.11 2.43
C PHE A 213 26.05 17.73 3.41
N MET A 214 26.52 16.49 3.39
CA MET A 214 27.64 16.03 4.22
C MET A 214 28.96 16.29 3.49
N GLU A 215 29.83 17.10 4.10
CA GLU A 215 31.15 17.42 3.54
C GLU A 215 32.07 16.21 3.41
N LYS A 216 31.88 15.20 4.27
CA LYS A 216 32.66 13.95 4.30
C LYS A 216 31.71 12.76 4.41
N CYS A 217 31.49 12.07 3.29
CA CYS A 217 30.79 10.80 3.25
C CYS A 217 31.36 9.91 2.15
N ASP A 218 32.25 8.99 2.54
CA ASP A 218 32.93 8.08 1.61
C ASP A 218 32.07 6.84 1.30
N PHE A 219 30.79 7.07 0.98
CA PHE A 219 29.88 6.00 0.62
C PHE A 219 30.40 5.31 -0.65
N GLN A 220 30.62 4.00 -0.56
CA GLN A 220 31.41 3.28 -1.54
C GLN A 220 30.74 3.19 -2.92
N VAL A 221 29.42 3.38 -3.00
CA VAL A 221 28.66 3.31 -4.25
C VAL A 221 27.65 4.46 -4.40
N PRO A 222 28.11 5.71 -4.65
CA PRO A 222 27.24 6.90 -4.71
C PRO A 222 26.13 6.83 -5.75
N MET A 223 26.36 6.08 -6.84
CA MET A 223 25.36 5.89 -7.91
C MET A 223 24.02 5.39 -7.38
N PHE A 224 24.00 4.50 -6.37
CA PHE A 224 22.76 4.01 -5.78
C PHE A 224 22.03 5.07 -4.94
N ILE A 225 22.75 6.01 -4.35
CA ILE A 225 22.15 7.14 -3.61
C ILE A 225 21.36 8.01 -4.59
N HIS A 226 21.95 8.35 -5.75
CA HIS A 226 21.26 9.08 -6.81
C HIS A 226 20.03 8.33 -7.33
N LEU A 227 20.15 7.02 -7.52
CA LEU A 227 19.06 6.17 -8.00
C LEU A 227 17.89 6.11 -7.01
N ILE A 228 18.18 5.91 -5.72
CA ILE A 228 17.17 5.89 -4.65
C ILE A 228 16.45 7.24 -4.58
N TRP A 229 17.18 8.36 -4.68
CA TRP A 229 16.59 9.69 -4.67
C TRP A 229 15.68 9.96 -5.88
N MET A 230 16.13 9.58 -7.09
CA MET A 230 15.33 9.68 -8.31
C MET A 230 14.05 8.84 -8.22
N TYR A 231 14.16 7.59 -7.74
CA TYR A 231 13.00 6.72 -7.57
C TYR A 231 12.04 7.21 -6.48
N GLY A 232 12.56 7.69 -5.36
CA GLY A 232 11.76 8.31 -4.30
C GLY A 232 10.91 9.46 -4.84
N THR A 233 11.52 10.33 -5.64
CA THR A 233 10.82 11.44 -6.32
C THR A 233 9.78 10.94 -7.31
N PHE A 234 10.13 9.98 -8.16
CA PHE A 234 9.22 9.41 -9.15
C PHE A 234 7.99 8.76 -8.51
N PHE A 235 8.18 7.93 -7.49
CA PHE A 235 7.08 7.31 -6.75
C PHE A 235 6.26 8.34 -5.97
N PHE A 236 6.88 9.35 -5.39
CA PHE A 236 6.16 10.44 -4.73
C PHE A 236 5.19 11.14 -5.70
N ILE A 237 5.62 11.43 -6.93
CA ILE A 237 4.75 12.02 -7.97
C ILE A 237 3.59 11.09 -8.32
N LEU A 238 3.86 9.79 -8.54
CA LEU A 238 2.81 8.84 -8.88
C LEU A 238 1.78 8.65 -7.75
N PHE A 239 2.23 8.56 -6.50
CA PHE A 239 1.34 8.45 -5.34
C PHE A 239 0.57 9.75 -5.08
N SER A 240 1.18 10.91 -5.33
CA SER A 240 0.50 12.21 -5.26
C SER A 240 -0.61 12.30 -6.32
N ASN A 241 -0.33 11.87 -7.55
CA ASN A 241 -1.35 11.77 -8.60
C ASN A 241 -2.49 10.82 -8.21
N PHE A 242 -2.15 9.64 -7.65
CA PHE A 242 -3.14 8.71 -7.12
C PHE A 242 -4.00 9.35 -6.03
N TRP A 243 -3.41 10.09 -5.08
CA TRP A 243 -4.12 10.79 -4.01
C TRP A 243 -5.12 11.80 -4.56
N ILE A 244 -4.68 12.64 -5.51
CA ILE A 244 -5.53 13.65 -6.17
C ILE A 244 -6.72 12.97 -6.85
N GLN A 245 -6.48 11.91 -7.62
CA GLN A 245 -7.57 11.21 -8.33
C GLN A 245 -8.52 10.47 -7.39
N ALA A 246 -7.98 9.79 -6.37
CA ALA A 246 -8.75 8.93 -5.48
C ALA A 246 -9.59 9.72 -4.47
N TYR A 247 -9.02 10.76 -3.87
CA TYR A 247 -9.59 11.44 -2.70
C TYR A 247 -10.09 12.86 -3.01
N ILE A 248 -9.32 13.66 -3.75
CA ILE A 248 -9.72 15.04 -4.11
C ILE A 248 -10.82 14.99 -5.18
N LYS A 249 -10.56 14.29 -6.29
CA LYS A 249 -11.54 14.07 -7.37
C LYS A 249 -12.58 12.99 -7.03
N GLY A 250 -12.44 12.31 -5.89
CA GLY A 250 -13.45 11.43 -5.33
C GLY A 250 -13.66 10.07 -6.00
N LYS A 251 -12.83 9.67 -6.97
CA LYS A 251 -13.06 8.43 -7.77
C LYS A 251 -12.96 7.14 -6.94
N ARG A 252 -12.33 7.16 -5.76
CA ARG A 252 -12.08 5.95 -4.93
C ARG A 252 -12.31 6.15 -3.42
N LEU A 253 -13.25 7.04 -3.05
CA LEU A 253 -13.58 7.34 -1.65
C LEU A 253 -13.99 6.08 -0.84
N PRO A 254 -13.73 6.06 0.49
CA PRO A 254 -14.24 5.03 1.39
C PRO A 254 -15.78 4.91 1.34
N THR A 255 -16.32 3.71 1.54
CA THR A 255 -17.76 3.42 1.44
C THR A 255 -18.61 4.35 2.31
N ALA A 256 -18.21 4.57 3.57
CA ALA A 256 -18.89 5.50 4.48
C ALA A 256 -18.94 6.95 3.96
N THR A 257 -17.88 7.41 3.27
CA THR A 257 -17.84 8.77 2.69
C THR A 257 -18.67 8.87 1.41
N LYS A 258 -18.80 7.79 0.64
CA LYS A 258 -19.70 7.75 -0.54
C LYS A 258 -21.16 7.83 -0.12
N GLU A 259 -21.55 7.11 0.92
CA GLU A 259 -22.91 7.16 1.48
C GLU A 259 -23.24 8.56 2.01
N ALA A 260 -22.29 9.22 2.68
CA ALA A 260 -22.47 10.62 3.12
C ALA A 260 -22.61 11.60 1.95
N LYS A 261 -21.76 11.52 0.91
CA LYS A 261 -21.88 12.37 -0.30
C LYS A 261 -23.17 12.11 -1.08
N HIS A 262 -23.62 10.86 -1.17
CA HIS A 262 -24.85 10.52 -1.88
C HIS A 262 -26.09 11.00 -1.12
N LYS A 263 -26.08 10.95 0.21
CA LYS A 263 -27.12 11.59 1.04
C LYS A 263 -27.12 13.11 0.90
N GLN A 264 -25.95 13.74 0.79
CA GLN A 264 -25.85 15.19 0.60
C GLN A 264 -26.31 15.64 -0.80
N ASN A 265 -25.97 14.90 -1.85
CA ASN A 265 -26.42 15.19 -3.22
C ASN A 265 -27.90 14.82 -3.47
N GLY A 266 -28.45 13.87 -2.70
CA GLY A 266 -29.87 13.51 -2.76
C GLY A 266 -30.81 14.55 -2.11
N VAL A 267 -30.27 15.45 -1.28
CA VAL A 267 -31.03 16.53 -0.63
C VAL A 267 -31.06 17.80 -1.48
N THR A 268 -30.19 17.95 -2.48
CA THR A 268 -30.07 19.16 -3.30
C THR A 268 -30.89 19.17 -4.59
N ASN A 269 -31.62 18.10 -4.94
CA ASN A 269 -32.42 18.02 -6.18
C ASN A 269 -33.94 18.18 -5.96
N GLY A 270 -34.34 19.08 -5.06
CA GLY A 270 -35.72 19.55 -4.93
C GLY A 270 -35.79 21.06 -5.17
N HIS A 271 -35.71 21.50 -6.42
CA HIS A 271 -36.02 22.87 -6.80
C HIS A 271 -37.55 22.99 -6.95
N THR A 272 -38.23 23.44 -5.89
CA THR A 272 -39.57 24.04 -5.98
C THR A 272 -39.42 25.55 -5.95
N ASN A 273 -39.98 26.19 -6.97
CA ASN A 273 -40.06 27.63 -7.14
C ASN A 273 -40.89 28.29 -6.03
N GLY A 274 -40.39 29.41 -5.49
CA GLY A 274 -41.21 30.54 -5.08
C GLY A 274 -41.63 30.64 -3.60
N ILE A 275 -41.38 31.84 -3.06
CA ILE A 275 -42.02 32.53 -1.92
C ILE A 275 -41.25 32.50 -0.59
N THR A 276 -40.86 33.73 -0.24
CA THR A 276 -40.11 34.23 0.92
C THR A 276 -40.92 34.17 2.22
N ILE A 277 -40.22 33.96 3.34
CA ILE A 277 -40.32 34.63 4.67
C ILE A 277 -40.10 33.61 5.80
N GLY A 278 -39.13 33.90 6.69
CA GLY A 278 -39.06 33.29 8.02
C GLY A 278 -37.64 33.14 8.55
N LYS A 279 -37.27 34.00 9.50
CA LYS A 279 -35.98 34.05 10.19
C LYS A 279 -35.52 32.68 10.73
N ILE A 280 -34.24 32.38 10.52
CA ILE A 280 -33.51 31.32 11.23
C ILE A 280 -33.32 31.78 12.68
N SER A 281 -33.99 31.12 13.62
CA SER A 281 -33.64 31.14 15.04
C SER A 281 -33.02 29.79 15.40
N VAL A 282 -31.71 29.83 15.61
CA VAL A 282 -30.93 28.75 16.22
C VAL A 282 -31.35 28.63 17.69
N VAL A 283 -31.88 27.48 18.10
CA VAL A 283 -32.02 27.11 19.51
C VAL A 283 -31.35 25.76 19.72
N PRO A 284 -30.29 25.67 20.53
CA PRO A 284 -29.73 24.41 20.94
C PRO A 284 -30.42 23.88 22.20
N ASN A 285 -30.28 22.56 22.35
CA ASN A 285 -30.27 21.79 23.59
C ASN A 285 -31.55 21.05 23.96
N GLY A 286 -31.44 19.72 23.89
CA GLY A 286 -32.36 18.80 24.53
C GLY A 286 -32.21 18.84 26.05
N LYS A 287 -33.34 18.82 26.73
CA LYS A 287 -33.50 18.33 28.10
C LYS A 287 -34.75 17.44 28.13
N GLN A 288 -34.60 16.27 28.74
CA GLN A 288 -35.68 15.34 29.10
C GLN A 288 -36.61 15.94 30.16
N VAL A 289 -37.91 15.58 30.12
CA VAL A 289 -38.85 15.16 31.21
C VAL A 289 -40.14 14.71 30.45
N GLU A 290 -40.54 13.43 30.38
CA GLU A 290 -41.30 12.57 31.31
C GLU A 290 -42.86 12.78 31.33
N ASN A 291 -43.57 11.72 30.93
CA ASN A 291 -44.95 11.24 31.20
C ASN A 291 -46.22 12.11 31.06
N GLY A 292 -47.25 11.52 30.43
CA GLY A 292 -48.67 11.89 30.60
C GLY A 292 -49.66 11.30 29.57
N ASN A 293 -50.59 10.47 30.05
CA ASN A 293 -51.66 9.72 29.36
C ASN A 293 -52.61 10.51 28.43
N GLY A 294 -53.23 9.81 27.46
CA GLY A 294 -54.50 10.23 26.84
C GLY A 294 -54.90 9.46 25.57
N THR A 295 -55.84 8.52 25.71
CA THR A 295 -56.71 7.89 24.69
C THR A 295 -57.30 8.91 23.70
N THR A 296 -57.58 8.68 22.40
CA THR A 296 -58.46 7.67 21.77
C THR A 296 -58.49 7.96 20.24
N ALA A 297 -58.87 6.97 19.42
CA ALA A 297 -59.65 7.06 18.16
C ALA A 297 -59.03 6.44 16.89
N HIS A 298 -59.80 5.49 16.36
CA HIS A 298 -59.69 4.71 15.13
C HIS A 298 -59.61 5.54 13.83
N ARG A 299 -58.90 5.02 12.79
CA ARG A 299 -59.53 4.63 11.51
C ARG A 299 -58.63 3.74 10.63
N VAL A 300 -59.33 2.90 9.88
CA VAL A 300 -59.00 1.70 9.10
C VAL A 300 -58.46 1.97 7.68
N ASN A 301 -57.60 1.04 7.21
CA ASN A 301 -57.24 0.53 5.86
C ASN A 301 -57.28 1.40 4.59
N GLY A 302 -56.24 1.22 3.77
CA GLY A 302 -56.25 1.41 2.31
C GLY A 302 -55.23 0.48 1.64
N HIS A 303 -55.65 -0.20 0.58
CA HIS A 303 -55.13 -1.45 0.03
C HIS A 303 -54.34 -1.23 -1.29
N ASN A 304 -53.35 -2.11 -1.55
CA ASN A 304 -52.83 -2.61 -2.85
C ASN A 304 -52.51 -1.66 -4.03
N GLN A 305 -51.30 -1.78 -4.61
CA GLN A 305 -51.09 -2.60 -5.83
C GLN A 305 -49.62 -2.65 -6.32
N LEU A 306 -49.31 -3.80 -6.93
CA LEU A 306 -48.11 -4.21 -7.67
C LEU A 306 -47.82 -3.32 -8.90
N GLY A 307 -46.55 -3.25 -9.33
CA GLY A 307 -46.18 -2.71 -10.65
C GLY A 307 -44.72 -2.82 -11.06
N LYS A 308 -44.37 -3.97 -11.66
CA LYS A 308 -43.27 -4.32 -12.60
C LYS A 308 -42.14 -3.31 -12.95
N VAL A 309 -40.90 -3.79 -12.78
CA VAL A 309 -39.80 -3.98 -13.77
C VAL A 309 -39.79 -3.12 -15.05
N LYS A 310 -38.65 -2.45 -15.33
CA LYS A 310 -37.98 -2.52 -16.63
C LYS A 310 -36.51 -2.06 -16.58
N GLU A 311 -35.67 -2.89 -17.19
CA GLU A 311 -34.29 -2.62 -17.61
C GLU A 311 -34.25 -1.53 -18.70
N VAL A 312 -33.21 -0.69 -18.65
CA VAL A 312 -32.26 -0.38 -19.75
C VAL A 312 -30.91 -0.07 -19.11
#